data_AF-A0AAW2T687-F1
#
_entry.id   AF-A0AAW2T687-F1
#
_cell.length_a   1.000
_cell.length_b   1.000
_cell.length_c   1.000
_cell.angle_alpha   90.00
_cell.angle_beta   90.00
_cell.angle_gamma   90.00
#
_symmetry.space_group_name_H-M   'P 1'
#
loop_
_entity.id
_entity.type
_entity.pdbx_description
1 polymer ?
#
loop_
_entity_poly.entity_id
_entity_poly.type
_entity_poly.pdbx_seq_one_letter_code
_entity_poly.pdbx_strand_id
1 'polypeptide(L)'
;MSIADLGCSAGPNTLFAASEVVRTASKLCQKLEHQTALDFQIYLNDLTGNDFNSLFRVFLPRFQSELRQEMRPGFGQCFVYGAPGSFYGRLFAPKSLHFVHSSTSLMWLSKVNKIFNQNPIY
;
A
#
# COMPACT_ATOMS: atom_id res chain seq x y z
N MET A 1 13.21 -1.78 3.23
CA MET A 1 11.93 -2.38 3.69
C MET A 1 10.91 -2.32 2.55
N SER A 2 10.19 -3.41 2.29
CA SER A 2 9.12 -3.45 1.28
C SER A 2 7.75 -3.59 1.95
N ILE A 3 6.81 -2.77 1.52
CA ILE A 3 5.48 -2.57 2.11
C ILE A 3 4.45 -2.73 0.99
N ALA A 4 3.37 -3.47 1.22
CA ALA A 4 2.24 -3.51 0.31
C ALA A 4 0.96 -3.00 0.99
N ASP A 5 0.20 -2.15 0.30
CA ASP A 5 -1.15 -1.76 0.66
C ASP A 5 -2.14 -2.42 -0.31
N LEU A 6 -2.96 -3.34 0.20
CA LEU A 6 -3.87 -4.19 -0.58
C LEU A 6 -5.29 -3.62 -0.53
N GLY A 7 -5.77 -3.14 -1.69
CA GLY A 7 -7.03 -2.40 -1.83
C GLY A 7 -6.84 -0.92 -1.56
N CYS A 8 -5.90 -0.31 -2.27
CA CYS A 8 -5.41 1.03 -2.04
C CYS A 8 -6.40 2.12 -2.50
N SER A 9 -7.31 1.80 -3.44
CA SER A 9 -8.20 2.75 -4.13
C SER A 9 -7.41 3.86 -4.86
N ALA A 10 -8.07 4.97 -5.17
CA ALA A 10 -7.50 6.13 -5.86
C ALA A 10 -7.88 7.45 -5.15
N GLY A 11 -7.89 7.43 -3.82
CA GLY A 11 -8.30 8.56 -2.98
C GLY A 11 -7.15 9.22 -2.23
N PRO A 12 -7.40 10.37 -1.57
CA PRO A 12 -6.39 11.04 -0.77
C PRO A 12 -5.86 10.18 0.40
N ASN A 13 -6.65 9.20 0.85
CA ASN A 13 -6.28 8.30 1.95
C ASN A 13 -5.36 7.15 1.52
N THR A 14 -5.22 6.88 0.22
CA THR A 14 -4.50 5.71 -0.31
C THR A 14 -3.07 5.61 0.22
N LEU A 15 -2.42 6.75 0.45
CA LEU A 15 -1.03 6.80 0.87
C LEU A 15 -0.84 6.97 2.37
N PHE A 16 -1.93 7.21 3.11
CA PHE A 16 -1.87 7.49 4.55
C PHE A 16 -1.32 6.32 5.35
N ALA A 17 -1.84 5.11 5.10
CA ALA A 17 -1.38 3.91 5.79
C ALA A 17 0.11 3.66 5.51
N ALA A 18 0.53 3.80 4.25
CA ALA A 18 1.93 3.66 3.87
C ALA A 18 2.82 4.71 4.56
N SER A 19 2.40 5.98 4.65
CA SER A 19 3.16 7.01 5.38
C SER A 19 3.34 6.70 6.85
N GLU A 20 2.30 6.20 7.53
CA GLU A 20 2.40 5.86 8.95
C GLU A 20 3.38 4.71 9.20
N VAL A 21 3.37 3.69 8.33
CA VAL A 21 4.32 2.57 8.40
C VAL A 21 5.74 3.08 8.19
N VAL A 22 5.98 3.88 7.14
CA VAL A 22 7.29 4.45 6.83
C VAL A 22 7.77 5.31 8.01
N ARG A 23 6.93 6.22 8.54
CA ARG A 23 7.27 7.09 9.66
C ARG A 23 7.61 6.29 10.91
N THR A 24 6.82 5.27 11.23
CA THR A 24 7.01 4.43 12.42
C THR A 24 8.29 3.60 12.32
N ALA A 25 8.53 2.94 11.18
CA ALA A 25 9.74 2.18 10.93
C ALA A 25 10.99 3.07 11.05
N SER A 26 10.93 4.27 10.49
CA SER A 26 12.04 5.23 10.52
C SER A 26 12.38 5.70 11.93
N LYS A 27 11.36 6.05 12.72
CA LYS A 27 11.54 6.42 14.14
C LYS A 27 12.13 5.27 14.94
N LEU A 28 11.72 4.03 14.66
CA LEU A 28 12.26 2.86 15.33
C LEU A 28 13.74 2.63 14.98
N CYS A 29 14.11 2.73 13.70
CA CYS A 29 15.51 2.62 13.27
C CYS A 29 16.40 3.66 13.95
N GLN A 30 15.95 4.91 14.05
CA GLN A 30 16.69 5.98 14.75
C GLN A 30 16.90 5.67 16.24
N LYS A 31 15.86 5.16 16.92
CA LYS A 31 15.94 4.81 18.35
C LYS A 31 16.90 3.65 18.64
N LEU A 32 17.06 2.74 17.67
CA LEU A 32 17.92 1.57 17.81
C LEU A 32 19.38 1.86 17.41
N GLU A 33 19.75 3.13 17.21
CA GLU A 33 21.08 3.56 16.75
C GLU A 33 21.54 2.86 15.46
N HIS A 34 20.59 2.40 14.64
CA HIS A 34 20.92 1.88 13.32
C HIS A 34 21.38 3.05 12.46
N GLN A 35 22.68 3.08 12.17
CA GLN A 35 23.34 4.15 11.40
C GLN A 35 23.01 4.15 9.90
N THR A 36 22.25 3.15 9.44
CA THR A 36 21.97 2.95 8.01
C THR A 36 20.61 3.55 7.65
N ALA A 37 20.61 4.44 6.66
CA ALA A 37 19.39 4.91 6.03
C ALA A 37 18.58 3.72 5.48
N LEU A 38 17.28 3.66 5.78
CA LEU A 38 16.40 2.58 5.34
C LEU A 38 15.64 3.01 4.09
N ASP A 39 15.91 2.35 2.96
CA ASP A 39 15.11 2.55 1.75
C ASP A 39 13.77 1.81 1.86
N PHE A 40 12.71 2.42 1.34
CA PHE A 40 11.35 1.90 1.33
C PHE A 40 10.88 1.62 -0.09
N GLN A 41 10.28 0.46 -0.30
CA GLN A 41 9.56 0.10 -1.52
C GLN A 41 8.09 -0.09 -1.17
N ILE A 42 7.21 0.73 -1.71
CA ILE A 42 5.78 0.77 -1.38
C ILE A 42 5.02 0.29 -2.61
N TYR A 43 4.27 -0.79 -2.46
CA TYR A 43 3.41 -1.35 -3.50
C TYR A 43 1.97 -1.00 -3.19
N LEU A 44 1.34 -0.26 -4.11
CA LEU A 44 -0.07 0.09 -4.06
C LEU A 44 -0.82 -0.90 -4.94
N ASN A 45 -1.59 -1.79 -4.32
CA ASN A 45 -2.36 -2.79 -5.01
C ASN A 45 -3.85 -2.42 -4.99
N ASP A 46 -4.48 -2.57 -6.15
CA ASP A 46 -5.92 -2.62 -6.31
C ASP A 46 -6.24 -3.43 -7.58
N LEU A 47 -7.52 -3.63 -7.87
CA LEU A 47 -7.99 -4.26 -9.11
C LEU A 47 -7.49 -3.48 -10.34
N THR A 48 -7.40 -4.16 -11.47
CA THR A 48 -6.95 -3.58 -12.75
C THR A 48 -7.81 -2.43 -13.24
N GLY A 49 -9.06 -2.32 -12.76
CA GLY A 49 -9.98 -1.22 -13.06
C GLY A 49 -9.81 0.01 -12.17
N ASN A 50 -8.91 0.01 -11.19
CA ASN A 50 -8.66 1.16 -10.33
C ASN A 50 -7.98 2.30 -11.10
N ASP A 51 -8.22 3.55 -10.68
CA ASP A 51 -7.63 4.73 -11.30
C ASP A 51 -6.21 5.03 -10.77
N PHE A 52 -5.27 4.17 -11.17
CA PHE A 52 -3.85 4.37 -10.89
C PHE A 52 -3.30 5.67 -11.52
N ASN A 53 -3.91 6.19 -12.58
CA ASN A 53 -3.46 7.43 -13.21
C ASN A 53 -3.65 8.62 -12.27
N SER A 54 -4.83 8.74 -11.67
CA SER A 54 -5.08 9.76 -10.65
C SER A 54 -4.18 9.57 -9.44
N LEU A 55 -3.96 8.33 -8.99
CA LEU A 55 -3.05 8.01 -7.90
C LEU A 55 -1.63 8.53 -8.14
N PHE A 56 -1.03 8.21 -9.29
CA PHE A 56 0.34 8.59 -9.60
C PHE A 56 0.52 10.06 -9.99
N ARG A 57 -0.48 10.68 -10.63
CA ARG A 57 -0.37 12.07 -11.11
C ARG A 57 -0.75 13.09 -10.03
N VAL A 58 -1.76 12.79 -9.22
CA VAL A 58 -2.36 13.76 -8.28
C VAL A 58 -1.86 13.54 -6.86
N PHE A 59 -1.95 12.30 -6.36
CA PHE A 59 -1.74 12.05 -4.93
C PHE A 59 -0.28 11.72 -4.58
N LEU A 60 0.43 10.99 -5.45
CA LEU A 60 1.82 10.59 -5.19
C LEU A 60 2.78 11.80 -5.00
N PRO A 61 2.77 12.86 -5.82
CA PRO A 61 3.69 13.98 -5.64
C PRO A 61 3.53 14.66 -4.28
N ARG A 62 2.28 14.81 -3.83
CA ARG A 62 1.95 15.37 -2.52
C ARG A 62 2.51 14.50 -1.39
N PHE A 63 2.25 13.21 -1.42
CA PHE A 63 2.76 12.25 -0.44
C PHE A 63 4.29 12.26 -0.35
N GLN A 64 4.99 12.24 -1.49
CA GLN A 64 6.45 12.28 -1.47
C GLN A 64 6.98 13.60 -0.92
N SER A 65 6.28 14.72 -1.16
CA SER A 65 6.63 16.01 -0.56
C SER A 65 6.44 16.01 0.95
N GLU A 66 5.30 15.53 1.44
CA GLU A 66 4.98 15.43 2.87
C GLU A 66 6.01 14.53 3.59
N LEU A 67 6.31 13.35 3.03
CA LEU A 67 7.34 12.48 3.58
C LEU A 67 8.72 13.16 3.61
N ARG A 68 9.15 13.83 2.53
CA ARG A 68 10.45 14.53 2.51
C ARG A 68 10.54 15.66 3.53
N GLN A 69 9.44 16.36 3.82
CA GLN A 69 9.43 17.45 4.80
C GLN A 69 9.51 16.94 6.23
N GLU A 70 8.84 15.82 6.54
CA GLU A 70 8.86 15.24 7.88
C GLU A 70 10.16 14.46 8.18
N MET A 71 10.83 13.98 7.15
CA MET A 71 12.00 13.13 7.25
C MET A 71 13.30 13.94 7.31
N ARG A 72 14.09 13.74 8.36
CA ARG A 72 15.37 14.43 8.58
C ARG A 72 16.45 14.01 7.55
N PRO A 73 17.52 14.82 7.39
CA PRO A 73 18.72 14.40 6.66
C PRO A 73 19.25 13.07 7.18
N GLY A 74 19.54 12.12 6.28
CA GLY A 74 19.90 10.73 6.62
C GLY A 74 18.74 9.73 6.49
N PHE A 75 17.55 10.19 6.08
CA PHE A 75 16.45 9.32 5.70
C PHE A 75 16.71 8.62 4.35
N GLY A 76 16.31 7.35 4.24
CA GLY A 76 16.43 6.59 3.00
C GLY A 76 15.42 7.02 1.93
N GLN A 77 15.51 6.44 0.75
CA GLN A 77 14.63 6.77 -0.37
C GLN A 77 13.30 6.02 -0.28
N CYS A 78 12.20 6.66 -0.71
CA CYS A 78 10.89 6.02 -0.84
C CYS A 78 10.53 5.84 -2.31
N PHE A 79 10.45 4.58 -2.75
CA PHE A 79 10.03 4.18 -4.09
C PHE A 79 8.59 3.66 -4.05
N VAL A 80 7.74 4.11 -4.96
CA VAL A 80 6.33 3.73 -4.99
C VAL A 80 6.01 3.05 -6.32
N TYR A 81 5.32 1.92 -6.26
CA TYR A 81 4.97 1.06 -7.38
C TYR A 81 3.48 0.76 -7.39
N GLY A 82 2.91 0.59 -8.58
CA GLY A 82 1.58 0.03 -8.75
C GLY A 82 1.65 -1.47 -8.93
N ALA A 83 0.75 -2.20 -8.28
CA ALA A 83 0.61 -3.65 -8.40
C ALA A 83 -0.84 -4.01 -8.76
N PRO A 84 -1.28 -3.80 -10.01
CA PRO A 84 -2.67 -4.04 -10.40
C PRO A 84 -3.00 -5.55 -10.40
N GLY A 85 -4.11 -5.92 -9.78
CA GLY A 85 -4.59 -7.29 -9.72
C GLY A 85 -5.38 -7.59 -8.44
N SER A 86 -6.10 -8.71 -8.44
CA SER A 86 -6.80 -9.16 -7.23
C SER A 86 -5.82 -9.68 -6.19
N PHE A 87 -5.90 -9.15 -4.96
CA PHE A 87 -5.16 -9.67 -3.81
C PHE A 87 -5.65 -11.04 -3.31
N TYR A 88 -6.73 -11.58 -3.88
CA TYR A 88 -7.11 -13.00 -3.68
C TYR A 88 -6.26 -13.96 -4.54
N GLY A 89 -5.45 -13.42 -5.46
CA GLY A 89 -4.42 -14.16 -6.19
C GLY A 89 -3.01 -13.84 -5.69
N ARG A 90 -2.00 -14.41 -6.36
CA ARG A 90 -0.59 -14.07 -6.09
C ARG A 90 -0.23 -12.78 -6.83
N LEU A 91 0.23 -11.78 -6.07
CA LEU A 91 0.71 -10.50 -6.61
C LEU A 91 2.23 -10.35 -6.53
N PHE A 92 2.86 -10.96 -5.52
CA PHE A 92 4.27 -10.77 -5.20
C PHE A 92 5.04 -12.09 -5.15
N ALA A 93 6.35 -12.00 -5.37
CA ALA A 93 7.24 -13.14 -5.22
C ALA A 93 7.27 -13.63 -3.76
N PRO A 94 7.55 -14.92 -3.52
CA PRO A 94 7.74 -15.41 -2.16
C PRO A 94 8.83 -14.61 -1.43
N LYS A 95 8.60 -14.31 -0.15
CA LYS A 95 9.57 -13.63 0.74
C LYS A 95 10.03 -12.24 0.25
N SER A 96 9.25 -11.55 -0.59
CA SER A 96 9.62 -10.23 -1.12
C SER A 96 9.03 -9.04 -0.34
N LEU A 97 8.09 -9.28 0.59
CA LEU A 97 7.40 -8.25 1.38
C LEU A 97 7.77 -8.36 2.86
N HIS A 98 8.00 -7.22 3.50
CA HIS A 98 8.27 -7.13 4.95
C HIS A 98 7.02 -6.77 5.75
N PHE A 99 6.12 -5.97 5.16
CA PHE A 99 4.88 -5.55 5.80
C PHE A 99 3.74 -5.48 4.79
N VAL A 100 2.55 -5.89 5.22
CA VAL A 100 1.33 -5.85 4.40
C VAL A 100 0.23 -5.19 5.19
N HIS A 101 -0.42 -4.23 4.56
CA HIS A 101 -1.58 -3.53 5.08
C HIS A 101 -2.79 -3.78 4.17
N SER A 102 -3.98 -3.83 4.77
CA SER A 102 -5.24 -3.77 4.04
C SER A 102 -6.28 -3.15 4.96
N SER A 103 -6.96 -2.12 4.48
CA SER A 103 -8.07 -1.50 5.20
C SER A 103 -9.30 -1.47 4.31
N THR A 104 -10.46 -1.79 4.89
CA THR A 104 -11.77 -1.75 4.22
C THR A 104 -11.83 -2.41 2.83
N SER A 105 -11.04 -3.46 2.62
CA SER A 105 -10.94 -4.16 1.33
C SER A 105 -11.25 -5.65 1.42
N LEU A 106 -10.97 -6.28 2.56
CA LEU A 106 -11.21 -7.72 2.77
C LEU A 106 -12.70 -8.11 2.83
N MET A 107 -13.62 -7.17 3.03
CA MET A 107 -15.06 -7.47 2.98
C MET A 107 -15.57 -7.76 1.57
N TRP A 108 -14.83 -7.35 0.53
CA TRP A 108 -15.24 -7.56 -0.86
C TRP A 108 -14.91 -8.98 -1.29
N LEU A 109 -15.92 -9.83 -1.44
CA LEU A 109 -15.73 -11.22 -1.86
C LEU A 109 -15.21 -11.31 -3.30
N SER A 110 -14.36 -12.31 -3.57
CA SER A 110 -13.85 -12.55 -4.93
C SER A 110 -14.93 -12.98 -5.92
N LYS A 111 -16.00 -13.62 -5.43
CA LYS A 111 -17.15 -14.11 -6.18
C LYS A 111 -18.39 -14.06 -5.30
N VAL A 112 -19.57 -14.01 -5.94
CA VAL A 112 -20.87 -14.11 -5.24
C VAL A 112 -21.03 -15.50 -4.63
N ASN A 113 -21.57 -15.56 -3.42
CA ASN A 113 -21.92 -16.82 -2.75
C ASN A 113 -23.05 -17.52 -3.51
N LYS A 114 -22.78 -18.72 -4.03
CA LYS A 114 -23.74 -19.52 -4.82
C LYS A 114 -25.01 -19.91 -4.06
N ILE A 115 -24.98 -19.91 -2.73
CA ILE A 115 -26.12 -20.24 -1.87
C ILE A 115 -27.27 -19.25 -2.08
N PHE A 116 -26.99 -17.97 -2.35
CA PHE A 116 -28.03 -16.98 -2.65
C PHE A 116 -28.60 -17.11 -4.07
N ASN A 117 -27.95 -17.86 -4.97
CA ASN A 117 -28.42 -18.07 -6.34
C ASN A 117 -29.30 -19.33 -6.49
N GLN A 118 -29.56 -20.08 -5.39
CA GLN A 118 -30.40 -21.29 -5.42
C GLN A 118 -31.84 -21.05 -4.94
N ASN A 119 -32.18 -19.86 -4.45
CA ASN A 119 -33.55 -19.48 -4.15
C ASN A 119 -33.97 -18.36 -5.12
N PRO A 120 -34.54 -18.68 -6.30
CA PRO A 120 -35.20 -17.67 -7.08
C PRO A 120 -36.34 -17.12 -6.22
N ILE A 121 -36.26 -15.83 -5.90
CA ILE A 121 -37.36 -15.09 -5.29
C ILE A 121 -38.40 -14.89 -6.41
N TYR A 122 -39.30 -15.85 -6.53
CA TYR A 122 -40.61 -15.70 -7.15
C TYR A 122 -41.66 -15.94 -6.07
#